data_AF-A0A0J1J992-F1
#
_entry.id   AF-A0A0J1J992-F1
#
_cell.length_a   1.000
_cell.length_b   1.000
_cell.length_c   1.000
_cell.angle_alpha   90.00
_cell.angle_beta   90.00
_cell.angle_gamma   90.00
#
_symmetry.space_group_name_H-M   'P 1'
#
loop_
_entity.id
_entity.type
_entity.pdbx_description
1 polymer ?
#
loop_
_entity_poly.entity_id
_entity_poly.type
_entity_poly.pdbx_seq_one_letter_code
_entity_poly.pdbx_strand_id
1 'polypeptide(L)' 'MIEVEGMNITLTDVMGERKVVEGTIAMVDLTGGVVKINCPD' A
#
# COMPACT_ATOMS: atom_id res chain seq x y z
N MET A 1 7.27 3.15 -2.99
CA MET A 1 6.51 2.56 -4.12
C MET A 1 5.43 1.66 -3.57
N ILE A 2 4.28 1.60 -4.22
CA ILE A 2 3.17 0.72 -3.85
C ILE A 2 2.82 -0.11 -5.08
N GLU A 3 2.83 -1.43 -4.94
CA GLU A 3 2.44 -2.40 -5.96
C GLU A 3 1.24 -3.21 -5.46
N VAL A 4 0.28 -3.49 -6.34
CA VAL A 4 -0.96 -4.19 -5.99
C VAL A 4 -1.14 -5.40 -6.89
N GLU A 5 -1.18 -6.58 -6.29
CA GLU A 5 -1.37 -7.87 -6.96
C GLU A 5 -2.52 -8.63 -6.28
N GLY A 6 -3.73 -8.48 -6.80
CA GLY A 6 -4.92 -9.03 -6.14
C GLY A 6 -5.14 -8.37 -4.77
N MET A 7 -5.06 -9.16 -3.70
CA MET A 7 -5.15 -8.66 -2.32
C MET A 7 -3.78 -8.35 -1.70
N ASN A 8 -2.68 -8.70 -2.38
CA ASN A 8 -1.34 -8.41 -1.87
C ASN A 8 -0.94 -7.00 -2.27
N ILE A 9 -0.58 -6.18 -1.28
CA ILE A 9 -0.05 -4.85 -1.47
C ILE A 9 1.40 -4.85 -0.97
N THR A 10 2.34 -4.63 -1.89
CA THR A 10 3.76 -4.50 -1.58
C THR A 10 4.10 -3.03 -1.40
N LEU A 11 4.57 -2.68 -0.21
CA LEU A 11 5.08 -1.37 0.17
C LEU A 11 6.60 -1.42 0.13
N THR A 12 7.19 -0.62 -0.74
CA THR A 12 8.65 -0.41 -0.78
C THR A 12 8.95 1.00 -0.29
N ASP A 13 9.75 1.14 0.77
CA ASP A 13 10.16 2.44 1.29
C ASP A 13 11.28 3.07 0.44
N VAL A 14 11.73 4.28 0.83
CA VAL A 14 12.81 4.99 0.11
C VAL A 14 14.20 4.38 0.32
N MET A 15 14.38 3.53 1.33
CA MET A 15 15.61 2.79 1.60
C MET A 15 15.62 1.41 0.91
N GLY A 16 14.52 1.03 0.26
CA GLY A 16 14.35 -0.23 -0.44
C GLY A 16 13.79 -1.37 0.42
N GLU A 17 13.43 -1.11 1.68
CA GLU A 17 12.77 -2.09 2.55
C GLU A 17 11.39 -2.43 1.97
N ARG A 18 11.06 -3.72 1.95
CA ARG A 18 9.79 -4.23 1.39
C ARG A 18 8.94 -4.86 2.48
N LYS A 19 7.67 -4.47 2.53
CA LYS A 19 6.64 -5.07 3.37
C LYS A 19 5.43 -5.44 2.53
N VAL A 20 4.95 -6.67 2.67
CA VAL A 20 3.71 -7.13 2.03
C VAL A 20 2.59 -7.10 3.06
N VAL A 21 1.44 -6.55 2.68
CA VAL A 21 0.21 -6.56 3.48
C VAL A 21 -0.94 -7.07 2.63
N GLU A 22 -1.84 -7.84 3.23
CA GLU A 22 -3.10 -8.21 2.59
C GLU A 22 -4.13 -7.09 2.77
N GLY A 23 -4.87 -6.76 1.72
CA GLY A 23 -5.90 -5.73 1.76
C GLY A 23 -6.27 -5.16 0.39
N THR A 24 -7.03 -4.06 0.42
CA THR A 24 -7.41 -3.29 -0.77
C THR A 24 -7.16 -1.80 -0.55
N ILE A 25 -6.88 -1.06 -1.63
CA ILE A 25 -6.74 0.41 -1.55
C ILE A 25 -8.11 1.04 -1.31
N ALA A 26 -8.26 1.74 -0.20
CA ALA A 26 -9.48 2.47 0.15
C ALA A 26 -9.47 3.89 -0.43
N MET A 27 -8.32 4.55 -0.43
CA MET A 27 -8.16 5.95 -0.87
C MET A 27 -6.70 6.23 -1.24
N VAL A 28 -6.50 7.09 -2.23
CA VAL A 28 -5.21 7.70 -2.56
C VAL A 28 -5.37 9.23 -2.59
N ASP A 29 -4.58 9.93 -1.79
CA ASP A 29 -4.39 11.39 -1.86
C ASP A 29 -3.02 11.68 -2.48
N LEU A 30 -3.03 12.20 -3.70
CA LEU A 30 -1.81 12.55 -4.44
C LEU A 30 -1.22 13.91 -4.06
N THR A 31 -2.00 14.79 -3.43
CA THR A 31 -1.52 16.10 -2.97
C THR A 31 -0.87 15.98 -1.60
N GLY A 32 -1.50 15.25 -0.68
CA GLY A 32 -0.98 14.97 0.65
C GLY A 32 -0.02 13.79 0.73
N GLY A 33 0.07 12.96 -0.31
CA GLY A 33 0.95 11.78 -0.35
C GLY A 33 0.50 10.66 0.60
N VAL A 34 -0.82 10.48 0.76
CA VAL A 34 -1.39 9.51 1.70
C VAL A 34 -2.13 8.40 0.95
N VAL A 35 -1.88 7.15 1.33
CA VAL A 35 -2.67 6.00 0.87
C VAL A 35 -3.29 5.30 2.07
N LYS A 36 -4.59 5.03 2.00
CA LYS A 36 -5.32 4.27 3.00
C LYS A 36 -5.60 2.86 2.48
N ILE A 37 -5.27 1.87 3.29
CA ILE A 37 -5.45 0.44 2.97
C ILE A 37 -6.49 -0.12 3.94
N ASN A 38 -7.48 -0.83 3.40
CA ASN A 38 -8.37 -1.68 4.18
C ASN A 38 -7.69 -3.03 4.36
N CYS A 39 -7.28 -3.35 5.58
CA CYS A 39 -6.77 -4.66 5.93
C CYS A 39 -7.93 -5.57 6.40
N PRO A 40 -7.95 -6.86 6.04
CA PRO A 40 -8.84 -7.82 6.66
C PRO A 40 -8.49 -7.98 8.16
N ASP A 41 -9.48 -8.39 8.95
CA ASP A 41 -9.34 -8.66 10.39
C ASP A 41 -8.34 -9.79 10.69
#